data_AF-A0A1Y2HI85-F1
#
_entry.id   AF-A0A1Y2HI85-F1
#
_cell.length_a   1.000
_cell.length_b   1.000
_cell.length_c   1.000
_cell.angle_alpha   90.00
_cell.angle_beta   90.00
_cell.angle_gamma   90.00
#
_symmetry.space_group_name_H-M   'P 1'
#
loop_
_entity.id
_entity.type
_entity.pdbx_description
1 polymer ?
#
loop_
_entity_poly.entity_id
_entity_poly.type
_entity_poly.pdbx_seq_one_letter_code
_entity_poly.pdbx_strand_id
1 'polypeptide(L)'
;MTFTFPGATLSCSAMGGLSRIQTRFAPSQPARSDPVVTVKLLRQLYKSTLLRYSLKRGEIPEDERVDVDPESHMLAALDALFAPHLKNYHWWRPMTDALILPVYLLRASQLDQLDECLQYLLGSPMGRELTLATMTWASWQAICLDDRSETKHLFEGLAETQGKHRRAQYPIVLATLALLEWSLPMLHVVMRHFPSALTTLDIATFATSGYPRVFSSMLSLLGSSPSLPDSVDRIMDMHEWLEVHSGQRLVSPLASLCRPRTPLQYLEQVLIDIDIPRLRMAEQEHNEALSTAERKGIAECIGTVGSVELLSLVLNHGFALGLVEWVLLVTCDVQKWWVVLQQHVESKDEQCNVAFSGFWHATQPHHLPAFSHIWKPHSHSIRPCTHASCVASPPSFSLSGMPETHRCPFTSSIAFTRLASPNSHRLSPPSS
;
A
#
# COMPACT_ATOMS: atom_id res chain seq x y z
N MET A 1 6.50 27.39 -18.70
CA MET A 1 5.95 26.29 -17.91
C MET A 1 7.02 25.24 -17.80
N THR A 2 7.59 25.09 -16.61
CA THR A 2 8.74 24.23 -16.32
C THR A 2 8.18 23.00 -15.62
N PHE A 3 8.12 21.86 -16.30
CA PHE A 3 7.81 20.58 -15.68
C PHE A 3 9.12 20.00 -15.16
N THR A 4 9.34 20.08 -13.85
CA THR A 4 10.38 19.33 -13.15
C THR A 4 9.88 17.90 -12.95
N PHE A 5 10.46 16.95 -13.69
CA PHE A 5 10.37 15.53 -13.35
C PHE A 5 11.37 15.23 -12.22
N PRO A 6 11.00 14.42 -11.20
CA PRO A 6 11.95 13.96 -10.22
C PRO A 6 12.87 12.93 -10.88
N GLY A 7 14.08 13.36 -11.23
CA GLY A 7 15.16 12.44 -11.59
C GLY A 7 15.64 11.71 -10.35
N ALA A 8 15.59 10.38 -10.39
CA ALA A 8 16.17 9.54 -9.36
C ALA A 8 17.70 9.75 -9.31
N THR A 9 18.19 10.53 -8.34
CA THR A 9 19.60 10.45 -7.93
C THR A 9 19.79 9.22 -7.07
N LEU A 10 20.33 8.16 -7.66
CA LEU A 10 20.77 6.96 -6.96
C LEU A 10 21.89 7.33 -5.97
N SER A 11 21.59 7.41 -4.68
CA SER A 11 22.60 7.47 -3.62
C SER A 11 22.47 6.20 -2.77
N CYS A 12 23.16 5.14 -3.19
CA CYS A 12 23.22 3.89 -2.45
C CYS A 12 24.54 3.84 -1.66
N SER A 13 24.49 4.19 -0.37
CA SER A 13 25.67 4.28 0.51
C SER A 13 26.15 2.91 1.05
N ALA A 14 25.48 1.81 0.71
CA ALA A 14 25.72 0.50 1.33
C ALA A 14 26.56 -0.48 0.48
N MET A 15 27.02 -0.10 -0.72
CA MET A 15 27.90 -0.95 -1.54
C MET A 15 29.03 -0.13 -2.15
N GLY A 16 30.22 -0.21 -1.56
CA GLY A 16 31.42 0.55 -1.95
C GLY A 16 31.91 0.33 -3.40
N GLY A 17 31.35 -0.65 -4.13
CA GLY A 17 31.68 -0.93 -5.53
C GLY A 17 30.60 -0.57 -6.56
N LEU A 18 29.31 -0.55 -6.17
CA LEU A 18 28.18 -0.31 -7.10
C LEU A 18 27.58 1.11 -6.97
N SER A 19 28.01 1.88 -5.96
CA SER A 19 27.56 3.26 -5.67
C SER A 19 27.87 4.30 -6.76
N ARG A 20 28.55 3.92 -7.86
CA ARG A 20 28.78 4.76 -9.05
C ARG A 20 28.10 4.26 -10.32
N ILE A 21 27.15 3.34 -10.22
CA ILE A 21 26.30 3.01 -11.37
C ILE A 21 25.23 4.10 -11.48
N GLN A 22 25.60 5.25 -12.05
CA GLN A 22 24.64 6.05 -12.80
C GLN A 22 24.15 5.15 -13.93
N THR A 23 22.99 4.51 -13.76
CA THR A 23 22.29 3.90 -14.88
C THR A 23 21.98 5.05 -15.83
N ARG A 24 22.69 5.13 -16.96
CA ARG A 24 22.48 6.16 -17.98
C ARG A 24 21.23 5.83 -18.80
N PHE A 25 20.16 5.42 -18.12
CA PHE A 25 18.88 5.08 -18.76
C PHE A 25 18.25 6.31 -19.44
N ALA A 26 18.75 7.51 -19.12
CA ALA A 26 18.68 8.68 -19.98
C ALA A 26 19.81 9.65 -19.59
N PRO A 27 20.32 10.51 -20.50
CA PRO A 27 21.08 11.67 -20.07
C PRO A 27 20.23 12.50 -19.11
N SER A 28 20.82 12.98 -18.01
CA SER A 28 20.16 13.81 -16.98
C SER A 28 19.61 15.15 -17.51
N GLN A 29 19.86 15.45 -18.79
CA GLN A 29 19.22 16.49 -19.58
C GLN A 29 19.07 15.99 -21.03
N PRO A 30 17.96 15.35 -21.41
CA PRO A 30 17.79 14.94 -22.79
C PRO A 30 17.34 16.17 -23.59
N ALA A 31 18.11 16.56 -24.61
CA ALA A 31 17.73 17.62 -25.55
C ALA A 31 16.50 17.26 -26.41
N ARG A 32 15.92 16.06 -26.19
CA ARG A 32 14.72 15.51 -26.83
C ARG A 32 13.92 14.77 -25.75
N SER A 33 12.61 14.64 -25.92
CA SER A 33 11.78 13.73 -25.10
C SER A 33 12.45 12.35 -25.01
N ASP A 34 12.38 11.70 -23.84
CA ASP A 34 12.97 10.38 -23.57
C ASP A 34 12.87 9.44 -24.78
N PRO A 35 13.90 8.61 -25.03
CA PRO A 35 13.85 7.66 -26.13
C PRO A 35 12.61 6.78 -25.95
N VAL A 36 11.62 6.96 -26.82
CA VAL A 36 10.45 6.08 -26.87
C VAL A 36 10.97 4.67 -27.05
N VAL A 37 10.78 3.82 -26.03
CA VAL A 37 11.15 2.41 -26.09
C VAL A 37 10.23 1.75 -27.11
N THR A 38 10.70 1.68 -28.35
CA THR A 38 9.94 1.06 -29.45
C THR A 38 10.25 -0.43 -29.55
N VAL A 39 9.29 -1.19 -30.06
CA VAL A 39 9.45 -2.61 -30.47
C VAL A 39 10.73 -2.83 -31.28
N LYS A 40 11.03 -1.90 -32.21
CA LYS A 40 12.21 -1.95 -33.06
C LYS A 40 13.49 -1.80 -32.26
N LEU A 41 13.51 -0.88 -31.29
CA LEU A 41 14.64 -0.69 -30.38
C LEU A 41 14.83 -1.92 -29.49
N LEU A 42 13.76 -2.45 -28.87
CA LEU A 42 13.81 -3.69 -28.07
C LEU A 42 14.40 -4.84 -28.86
N ARG A 43 13.84 -5.10 -30.05
CA ARG A 43 14.34 -6.12 -30.97
C ARG A 43 15.81 -5.94 -31.27
N GLN A 44 16.25 -4.71 -31.53
CA GLN A 44 17.65 -4.41 -31.83
C GLN A 44 18.54 -4.68 -30.61
N LEU A 45 18.18 -4.21 -29.42
CA LEU A 45 18.95 -4.40 -28.19
C LEU A 45 19.15 -5.88 -27.86
N TYR A 46 18.06 -6.66 -27.82
CA TYR A 46 18.13 -8.07 -27.46
C TYR A 46 18.72 -8.96 -28.56
N LYS A 47 18.35 -8.76 -29.84
CA LYS A 47 18.92 -9.59 -30.93
C LYS A 47 20.38 -9.25 -31.19
N SER A 48 20.73 -7.97 -31.38
CA SER A 48 22.08 -7.63 -31.83
C SER A 48 23.14 -7.84 -30.74
N THR A 49 22.76 -7.76 -29.47
CA THR A 49 23.71 -7.78 -28.36
C THR A 49 23.87 -9.16 -27.76
N LEU A 50 22.78 -9.88 -27.49
CA LEU A 50 22.83 -11.18 -26.82
C LEU A 50 23.15 -12.33 -27.79
N LEU A 51 22.76 -12.25 -29.07
CA LEU A 51 23.16 -13.26 -30.08
C LEU A 51 24.68 -13.23 -30.35
N ARG A 52 25.30 -12.05 -30.38
CA ARG A 52 26.73 -11.91 -30.68
C ARG A 52 27.63 -12.51 -29.61
N TYR A 53 27.14 -12.67 -28.38
CA TYR A 53 27.92 -13.21 -27.28
C TYR A 53 27.91 -14.74 -27.19
N SER A 54 26.75 -15.36 -27.43
CA SER A 54 26.68 -16.83 -27.45
C SER A 54 27.71 -17.44 -28.41
N LEU A 55 27.98 -16.75 -29.52
CA LEU A 55 29.01 -17.14 -30.49
C LEU A 55 30.45 -16.98 -29.95
N LYS A 56 30.72 -16.02 -29.06
CA LYS A 56 32.06 -15.76 -28.52
C LYS A 56 32.40 -16.56 -27.28
N ARG A 57 31.41 -16.99 -26.48
CA ARG A 57 31.63 -17.82 -25.29
C ARG A 57 32.28 -19.17 -25.63
N GLY A 58 32.07 -19.67 -26.84
CA GLY A 58 32.75 -20.87 -27.36
C GLY A 58 34.25 -20.70 -27.61
N GLU A 59 34.78 -19.47 -27.58
CA GLU A 59 36.17 -19.15 -27.92
C GLU A 59 37.03 -18.72 -26.71
N ILE A 60 36.46 -18.61 -25.51
CA ILE A 60 37.21 -18.17 -24.31
C ILE A 60 37.95 -19.39 -23.71
N PRO A 61 39.29 -19.39 -23.64
CA PRO A 61 40.07 -20.48 -23.05
C PRO A 61 39.69 -20.70 -21.58
N GLU A 62 39.66 -21.95 -21.12
CA GLU A 62 39.28 -22.28 -19.73
C GLU A 62 40.19 -21.62 -18.68
N ASP A 63 41.44 -21.34 -19.04
CA ASP A 63 42.46 -20.75 -18.17
C ASP A 63 42.26 -19.25 -17.89
N GLU A 64 41.37 -18.56 -18.63
CA GLU A 64 41.04 -17.15 -18.39
C GLU A 64 39.74 -16.95 -17.57
N ARG A 65 39.17 -18.03 -17.03
CA ARG A 65 38.00 -17.93 -16.13
C ARG A 65 38.44 -17.34 -14.80
N VAL A 66 38.36 -16.02 -14.68
CA VAL A 66 38.57 -15.29 -13.44
C VAL A 66 37.59 -15.82 -12.38
N ASP A 67 38.12 -16.19 -11.21
CA ASP A 67 37.36 -16.47 -9.98
C ASP A 67 36.72 -15.15 -9.50
N VAL A 68 35.65 -14.74 -10.16
CA VAL A 68 34.89 -13.55 -9.82
C VAL A 68 34.05 -13.89 -8.59
N ASP A 69 34.22 -13.12 -7.51
CA ASP A 69 33.33 -13.17 -6.34
C ASP A 69 31.86 -13.10 -6.82
N PRO A 70 31.09 -14.20 -6.71
CA PRO A 70 29.88 -14.39 -7.50
C PRO A 70 28.73 -13.45 -7.11
N GLU A 71 28.79 -12.82 -5.93
CA GLU A 71 27.63 -12.13 -5.35
C GLU A 71 27.52 -10.65 -5.69
N SER A 72 28.64 -9.93 -5.74
CA SER A 72 28.67 -8.46 -5.83
C SER A 72 29.16 -7.95 -7.19
N HIS A 73 29.83 -8.82 -7.95
CA HIS A 73 30.46 -8.45 -9.22
C HIS A 73 29.85 -9.12 -10.45
N MET A 74 28.88 -10.04 -10.35
CA MET A 74 28.36 -10.74 -11.52
C MET A 74 27.83 -9.78 -12.61
N LEU A 75 26.98 -8.81 -12.26
CA LEU A 75 26.47 -7.84 -13.25
C LEU A 75 27.56 -6.92 -13.78
N ALA A 76 28.47 -6.46 -12.92
CA ALA A 76 29.58 -5.58 -13.32
C ALA A 76 30.65 -6.30 -14.15
N ALA A 77 30.93 -7.57 -13.86
CA ALA A 77 31.85 -8.44 -14.57
C ALA A 77 31.27 -8.86 -15.91
N LEU A 78 29.97 -9.18 -15.95
CA LEU A 78 29.25 -9.36 -17.19
C LEU A 78 29.34 -8.07 -18.02
N ASP A 79 28.89 -6.92 -17.51
CA ASP A 79 28.98 -5.64 -18.24
C ASP A 79 30.40 -5.30 -18.72
N ALA A 80 31.44 -5.57 -17.92
CA ALA A 80 32.84 -5.37 -18.29
C ALA A 80 33.27 -6.27 -19.46
N LEU A 81 32.80 -7.53 -19.50
CA LEU A 81 33.00 -8.43 -20.63
C LEU A 81 32.29 -7.94 -21.91
N PHE A 82 31.19 -7.20 -21.79
CA PHE A 82 30.40 -6.71 -22.93
C PHE A 82 30.78 -5.31 -23.44
N ALA A 83 31.38 -4.47 -22.59
CA ALA A 83 31.74 -3.08 -22.90
C ALA A 83 32.53 -2.88 -24.23
N PRO A 84 33.50 -3.74 -24.61
CA PRO A 84 34.27 -3.53 -25.85
C PRO A 84 33.49 -3.81 -27.15
N HIS A 85 32.29 -4.40 -27.07
CA HIS A 85 31.53 -4.84 -28.24
C HIS A 85 30.38 -3.91 -28.65
N LEU A 86 30.11 -2.88 -27.86
CA LEU A 86 29.05 -1.89 -28.08
C LEU A 86 29.61 -0.55 -28.56
N LYS A 87 30.14 -0.51 -29.78
CA LYS A 87 30.72 0.73 -30.33
C LYS A 87 29.68 1.83 -30.58
N ASN A 88 28.38 1.51 -30.63
CA ASN A 88 27.31 2.45 -31.00
C ASN A 88 26.39 2.86 -29.83
N TYR A 89 26.54 2.26 -28.65
CA TYR A 89 25.65 2.50 -27.51
C TYR A 89 26.46 2.61 -26.21
N HIS A 90 27.28 3.66 -26.07
CA HIS A 90 28.14 3.88 -24.90
C HIS A 90 27.40 4.08 -23.56
N TRP A 91 26.07 4.23 -23.62
CA TRP A 91 25.20 4.37 -22.45
C TRP A 91 24.48 3.06 -22.10
N TRP A 92 24.42 2.09 -23.03
CA TRP A 92 23.74 0.81 -22.84
C TRP A 92 24.70 -0.23 -22.27
N ARG A 93 24.30 -0.83 -21.14
CA ARG A 93 24.96 -1.93 -20.44
C ARG A 93 24.14 -3.19 -20.67
N PRO A 94 24.56 -4.12 -21.57
CA PRO A 94 23.67 -5.12 -22.13
C PRO A 94 23.02 -6.05 -21.14
N MET A 95 23.69 -6.37 -20.04
CA MET A 95 23.19 -7.33 -19.08
C MET A 95 22.37 -6.63 -18.00
N THR A 96 22.95 -5.60 -17.39
CA THR A 96 22.24 -4.79 -16.41
C THR A 96 21.00 -4.13 -17.03
N ASP A 97 21.12 -3.50 -18.19
CA ASP A 97 19.99 -2.82 -18.81
C ASP A 97 18.97 -3.80 -19.43
N ALA A 98 19.38 -5.01 -19.84
CA ALA A 98 18.43 -6.05 -20.27
C ALA A 98 17.50 -6.52 -19.15
N LEU A 99 17.96 -6.48 -17.89
CA LEU A 99 17.15 -6.80 -16.71
C LEU A 99 16.44 -5.57 -16.13
N ILE A 100 17.01 -4.38 -16.30
CA ILE A 100 16.35 -3.13 -15.88
C ILE A 100 15.19 -2.78 -16.81
N LEU A 101 15.26 -3.10 -18.11
CA LEU A 101 14.24 -2.65 -19.05
C LEU A 101 12.84 -3.23 -18.78
N PRO A 102 12.66 -4.54 -18.49
CA PRO A 102 11.36 -5.04 -18.05
C PRO A 102 10.88 -4.40 -16.75
N VAL A 103 11.79 -4.11 -15.81
CA VAL A 103 11.45 -3.40 -14.57
C VAL A 103 10.94 -1.99 -14.87
N TYR A 104 11.64 -1.25 -15.73
CA TYR A 104 11.22 0.09 -16.16
C TYR A 104 9.85 0.06 -16.83
N LEU A 105 9.61 -0.86 -17.77
CA LEU A 105 8.35 -0.97 -18.52
C LEU A 105 7.18 -1.37 -17.60
N LEU A 106 7.45 -2.26 -16.64
CA LEU A 106 6.50 -2.64 -15.59
C LEU A 106 6.11 -1.39 -14.77
N ARG A 107 7.08 -0.65 -14.24
CA ARG A 107 6.83 0.58 -13.47
C ARG A 107 6.12 1.66 -14.30
N ALA A 108 6.45 1.77 -15.59
CA ALA A 108 5.83 2.70 -16.52
C ALA A 108 4.43 2.28 -17.00
N SER A 109 3.91 1.13 -16.53
CA SER A 109 2.63 0.57 -16.96
C SER A 109 2.49 0.36 -18.48
N GLN A 110 3.60 0.05 -19.15
CA GLN A 110 3.65 -0.20 -20.59
C GLN A 110 3.53 -1.70 -20.88
N LEU A 111 2.31 -2.25 -20.74
CA LEU A 111 2.05 -3.70 -20.79
C LEU A 111 2.46 -4.34 -22.11
N ASP A 112 2.14 -3.73 -23.25
CA ASP A 112 2.46 -4.29 -24.57
C ASP A 112 3.98 -4.34 -24.78
N GLN A 113 4.67 -3.25 -24.41
CA GLN A 113 6.12 -3.18 -24.48
C GLN A 113 6.78 -4.14 -23.51
N LEU A 114 6.22 -4.34 -22.31
CA LEU A 114 6.70 -5.31 -21.34
C LEU A 114 6.59 -6.74 -21.90
N ASP A 115 5.45 -7.10 -22.47
CA ASP A 115 5.20 -8.41 -23.08
C ASP A 115 6.22 -8.70 -24.19
N GLU A 116 6.41 -7.75 -25.10
CA GLU A 116 7.43 -7.86 -26.15
C GLU A 116 8.86 -7.90 -25.60
N CYS A 117 9.16 -7.07 -24.59
CA CYS A 117 10.48 -7.01 -23.98
C CYS A 117 10.86 -8.36 -23.35
N LEU A 118 9.93 -8.98 -22.62
CA LEU A 118 10.13 -10.31 -22.03
C LEU A 118 10.25 -11.39 -23.12
N GLN A 119 9.44 -11.31 -24.18
CA GLN A 119 9.55 -12.21 -25.32
C GLN A 119 10.95 -12.14 -25.97
N TYR A 120 11.48 -10.93 -26.19
CA TYR A 120 12.81 -10.74 -26.77
C TYR A 120 13.93 -11.14 -25.82
N LEU A 121 13.79 -10.85 -24.52
CA LEU A 121 14.73 -11.30 -23.49
C LEU A 121 14.82 -12.82 -23.51
N LEU A 122 13.70 -13.52 -23.34
CA LEU A 122 13.64 -14.99 -23.26
C LEU A 122 13.99 -15.71 -24.57
N GLY A 123 13.68 -15.09 -25.72
CA GLY A 123 14.05 -15.59 -27.04
C GLY A 123 15.52 -15.40 -27.38
N SER A 124 16.28 -14.66 -26.57
CA SER A 124 17.72 -14.50 -26.75
C SER A 124 18.49 -15.72 -26.20
N PRO A 125 19.68 -16.05 -26.74
CA PRO A 125 20.44 -17.23 -26.30
C PRO A 125 20.79 -17.22 -24.81
N MET A 126 21.05 -16.03 -24.25
CA MET A 126 21.37 -15.86 -22.83
C MET A 126 20.15 -15.55 -21.97
N GLY A 127 18.99 -15.27 -22.57
CA GLY A 127 17.79 -14.86 -21.87
C GLY A 127 17.40 -15.82 -20.76
N ARG A 128 17.35 -17.11 -21.09
CA ARG A 128 17.00 -18.16 -20.14
C ARG A 128 17.99 -18.21 -18.97
N GLU A 129 19.29 -18.22 -19.24
CA GLU A 129 20.33 -18.24 -18.20
C GLU A 129 20.25 -17.00 -17.30
N LEU A 130 20.08 -15.81 -17.88
CA LEU A 130 19.97 -14.55 -17.15
C LEU A 130 18.73 -14.50 -16.27
N THR A 131 17.59 -14.98 -16.77
CA THR A 131 16.34 -14.98 -15.98
C THR A 131 16.34 -16.04 -14.87
N LEU A 132 17.08 -17.14 -15.05
CA LEU A 132 17.27 -18.17 -14.02
C LEU A 132 18.37 -17.82 -13.02
N ALA A 133 19.17 -16.78 -13.29
CA ALA A 133 20.18 -16.30 -12.38
C ALA A 133 19.54 -15.92 -11.03
N THR A 134 20.15 -16.39 -9.96
CA THR A 134 19.71 -16.10 -8.60
C THR A 134 20.61 -15.04 -8.00
N MET A 135 20.02 -13.96 -7.48
CA MET A 135 20.74 -12.89 -6.80
C MET A 135 20.12 -12.61 -5.43
N THR A 136 20.88 -11.98 -4.54
CA THR A 136 20.35 -11.53 -3.25
C THR A 136 19.30 -10.43 -3.44
N TRP A 137 18.37 -10.30 -2.50
CA TRP A 137 17.35 -9.24 -2.53
C TRP A 137 17.96 -7.83 -2.54
N ALA A 138 19.10 -7.62 -1.88
CA ALA A 138 19.83 -6.36 -1.92
C ALA A 138 20.35 -6.02 -3.33
N SER A 139 20.85 -7.02 -4.07
CA SER A 139 21.27 -6.81 -5.46
C SER A 139 20.07 -6.55 -6.38
N TRP A 140 18.94 -7.21 -6.14
CA TRP A 140 17.70 -6.94 -6.89
C TRP A 140 17.15 -5.53 -6.64
N GLN A 141 17.20 -5.06 -5.39
CA GLN A 141 16.79 -3.71 -5.02
C GLN A 141 17.52 -2.65 -5.85
N ALA A 142 18.82 -2.85 -6.13
CA ALA A 142 19.64 -1.92 -6.91
C ALA A 142 19.13 -1.72 -8.35
N ILE A 143 18.36 -2.68 -8.90
CA ILE A 143 17.81 -2.59 -10.26
C ILE A 143 16.30 -2.33 -10.30
N CYS A 144 15.61 -2.26 -9.15
CA CYS A 144 14.16 -2.08 -9.08
C CYS A 144 13.68 -0.66 -9.49
N LEU A 145 14.60 0.31 -9.59
CA LEU A 145 14.30 1.71 -9.92
C LEU A 145 13.19 2.32 -9.05
N ASP A 146 13.09 1.89 -7.79
CA ASP A 146 12.09 2.35 -6.84
C ASP A 146 12.77 3.01 -5.63
N ASP A 147 12.47 4.27 -5.40
CA ASP A 147 13.03 5.07 -4.31
C ASP A 147 12.11 5.16 -3.09
N ARG A 148 10.88 4.61 -3.16
CA ARG A 148 9.91 4.56 -2.06
C ARG A 148 10.50 3.81 -0.85
N SER A 149 10.34 4.39 0.35
CA SER A 149 10.89 3.83 1.59
C SER A 149 10.36 2.44 1.89
N GLU A 150 9.08 2.19 1.61
CA GLU A 150 8.42 0.92 1.93
C GLU A 150 8.92 -0.21 1.04
N THR A 151 9.15 0.08 -0.25
CA THR A 151 9.78 -0.87 -1.16
C THR A 151 11.19 -1.20 -0.68
N LYS A 152 11.98 -0.19 -0.30
CA LYS A 152 13.33 -0.42 0.25
C LYS A 152 13.31 -1.29 1.51
N HIS A 153 12.44 -0.97 2.46
CA HIS A 153 12.26 -1.73 3.69
C HIS A 153 11.79 -3.17 3.44
N LEU A 154 10.94 -3.39 2.42
CA LEU A 154 10.57 -4.74 2.01
C LEU A 154 11.80 -5.52 1.53
N PHE A 155 12.59 -4.96 0.61
CA PHE A 155 13.78 -5.66 0.07
C PHE A 155 14.85 -5.89 1.15
N GLU A 156 15.05 -4.93 2.05
CA GLU A 156 15.93 -5.07 3.22
C GLU A 156 15.43 -6.18 4.15
N GLY A 157 14.14 -6.16 4.51
CA GLY A 157 13.55 -7.19 5.35
C GLY A 157 13.60 -8.58 4.70
N LEU A 158 13.36 -8.68 3.38
CA LEU A 158 13.50 -9.94 2.63
C LEU A 158 14.94 -10.44 2.66
N ALA A 159 15.93 -9.56 2.62
CA ALA A 159 17.34 -9.93 2.76
C ALA A 159 17.69 -10.40 4.19
N GLU A 160 17.07 -9.82 5.22
CA GLU A 160 17.32 -10.15 6.63
C GLU A 160 16.68 -11.49 7.03
N THR A 161 15.40 -11.68 6.71
CA THR A 161 14.60 -12.79 7.25
C THR A 161 14.83 -14.11 6.53
N GLN A 162 15.16 -14.03 5.24
CA GLN A 162 15.52 -15.19 4.45
C GLN A 162 16.98 -15.59 4.68
N GLY A 163 17.73 -14.82 5.47
CA GLY A 163 19.16 -14.95 5.69
C GLY A 163 19.97 -14.38 4.52
N LYS A 164 21.18 -13.89 4.83
CA LYS A 164 22.08 -13.17 3.89
C LYS A 164 22.37 -13.92 2.57
N HIS A 165 22.11 -15.23 2.51
CA HIS A 165 22.41 -16.09 1.37
C HIS A 165 21.18 -16.58 0.59
N ARG A 166 19.95 -16.26 1.00
CA ARG A 166 18.79 -16.65 0.17
C ARG A 166 18.69 -15.71 -1.03
N ARG A 167 18.68 -16.35 -2.20
CA ARG A 167 18.67 -15.69 -3.49
C ARG A 167 17.31 -15.85 -4.15
N ALA A 168 16.86 -14.81 -4.82
CA ALA A 168 15.64 -14.80 -5.61
C ALA A 168 16.00 -14.92 -7.09
N GLN A 169 15.17 -15.61 -7.86
CA GLN A 169 15.24 -15.60 -9.32
C GLN A 169 14.58 -14.35 -9.87
N TYR A 170 14.97 -13.92 -11.06
CA TYR A 170 14.41 -12.72 -11.69
C TYR A 170 12.87 -12.72 -11.83
N PRO A 171 12.19 -13.85 -12.16
CA PRO A 171 10.73 -13.87 -12.30
C PRO A 171 10.01 -13.54 -10.99
N ILE A 172 10.50 -14.01 -9.84
CA ILE A 172 9.85 -13.71 -8.55
C ILE A 172 10.02 -12.22 -8.20
N VAL A 173 11.11 -11.59 -8.62
CA VAL A 173 11.32 -10.14 -8.45
C VAL A 173 10.34 -9.34 -9.31
N LEU A 174 10.17 -9.71 -10.59
CA LEU A 174 9.18 -9.06 -11.45
C LEU A 174 7.75 -9.24 -10.92
N ALA A 175 7.41 -10.44 -10.44
CA ALA A 175 6.11 -10.70 -9.82
C ALA A 175 5.92 -9.84 -8.56
N THR A 176 6.95 -9.73 -7.71
CA THR A 176 6.94 -8.86 -6.53
C THR A 176 6.68 -7.41 -6.91
N LEU A 177 7.35 -6.90 -7.95
CA LEU A 177 7.13 -5.53 -8.42
C LEU A 177 5.70 -5.34 -8.96
N ALA A 178 5.16 -6.29 -9.73
CA ALA A 178 3.78 -6.24 -10.20
C ALA A 178 2.76 -6.20 -9.05
N LEU A 179 3.02 -6.94 -7.96
CA LEU A 179 2.24 -6.91 -6.73
C LEU A 179 2.31 -5.53 -6.06
N LEU A 180 3.52 -4.96 -5.88
CA LEU A 180 3.70 -3.64 -5.27
C LEU A 180 3.09 -2.50 -6.08
N GLU A 181 2.93 -2.70 -7.40
CA GLU A 181 2.25 -1.77 -8.29
C GLU A 181 0.74 -1.98 -8.35
N TRP A 182 0.17 -2.93 -7.59
CA TRP A 182 -1.25 -3.25 -7.64
C TRP A 182 -1.71 -3.50 -9.10
N SER A 183 -0.96 -4.29 -9.87
CA SER A 183 -1.27 -4.55 -11.29
C SER A 183 -1.39 -6.02 -11.59
N LEU A 184 -2.63 -6.53 -11.56
CA LEU A 184 -2.93 -7.89 -11.97
C LEU A 184 -2.58 -8.15 -13.46
N PRO A 185 -2.82 -7.21 -14.40
CA PRO A 185 -2.38 -7.38 -15.79
C PRO A 185 -0.87 -7.56 -15.94
N MET A 186 -0.04 -6.80 -15.21
CA MET A 186 1.42 -6.99 -15.23
C MET A 186 1.80 -8.36 -14.71
N LEU A 187 1.17 -8.79 -13.60
CA LEU A 187 1.45 -10.08 -13.01
C LEU A 187 1.14 -11.22 -14.00
N HIS A 188 0.02 -11.15 -14.72
CA HIS A 188 -0.32 -12.11 -15.77
C HIS A 188 0.68 -12.13 -16.92
N VAL A 189 1.19 -10.96 -17.36
CA VAL A 189 2.26 -10.91 -18.37
C VAL A 189 3.50 -11.63 -17.87
N VAL A 190 3.94 -11.34 -16.64
CA VAL A 190 5.11 -12.01 -16.03
C VAL A 190 4.90 -13.53 -15.96
N MET A 191 3.77 -13.98 -15.43
CA MET A 191 3.46 -15.40 -15.29
C MET A 191 3.41 -16.14 -16.64
N ARG A 192 2.87 -15.49 -17.69
CA ARG A 192 2.81 -16.04 -19.04
C ARG A 192 4.21 -16.31 -19.62
N HIS A 193 5.17 -15.45 -19.34
CA HIS A 193 6.55 -15.59 -19.82
C HIS A 193 7.39 -16.54 -18.97
N PHE A 194 7.01 -16.78 -17.71
CA PHE A 194 7.74 -17.66 -16.78
C PHE A 194 6.91 -18.83 -16.23
N PRO A 195 6.19 -19.61 -17.06
CA PRO A 195 5.24 -20.61 -16.58
C PRO A 195 5.89 -21.79 -15.86
N SER A 196 7.18 -22.03 -16.10
CA SER A 196 7.94 -23.09 -15.42
C SER A 196 8.53 -22.66 -14.07
N ALA A 197 8.61 -21.35 -13.82
CA ALA A 197 9.21 -20.80 -12.61
C ALA A 197 8.18 -20.22 -11.64
N LEU A 198 7.01 -19.81 -12.15
CA LEU A 198 5.97 -19.16 -11.38
C LEU A 198 4.63 -19.84 -11.61
N THR A 199 4.04 -20.39 -10.55
CA THR A 199 2.61 -20.73 -10.52
C THR A 199 1.82 -19.67 -9.78
N THR A 200 0.51 -19.61 -10.05
CA THR A 200 -0.43 -18.72 -9.35
C THR A 200 -0.36 -18.93 -7.83
N LEU A 201 -0.34 -20.20 -7.41
CA LEU A 201 -0.28 -20.57 -6.00
C LEU A 201 1.06 -20.19 -5.36
N ASP A 202 2.17 -20.35 -6.07
CA ASP A 202 3.50 -19.98 -5.54
C ASP A 202 3.58 -18.47 -5.28
N ILE A 203 3.08 -17.66 -6.22
CA ILE A 203 3.07 -16.19 -6.06
C ILE A 203 2.12 -15.78 -4.94
N ALA A 204 0.90 -16.32 -4.90
CA ALA A 204 -0.07 -15.97 -3.89
C ALA A 204 0.41 -16.38 -2.48
N THR A 205 1.02 -17.57 -2.37
CA THR A 205 1.66 -18.03 -1.13
C THR A 205 2.86 -17.16 -0.77
N PHE A 206 3.74 -16.83 -1.72
CA PHE A 206 4.88 -15.94 -1.48
C PHE A 206 4.44 -14.54 -1.02
N ALA A 207 3.36 -14.00 -1.59
CA ALA A 207 2.86 -12.68 -1.25
C ALA A 207 2.39 -12.59 0.21
N THR A 208 1.86 -13.70 0.74
CA THR A 208 1.10 -13.75 2.00
C THR A 208 1.83 -14.48 3.12
N SER A 209 2.75 -15.39 2.79
CA SER A 209 3.55 -16.14 3.75
C SER A 209 4.84 -15.43 4.14
N GLY A 210 5.40 -15.83 5.29
CA GLY A 210 6.69 -15.36 5.78
C GLY A 210 6.66 -13.99 6.46
N TYR A 211 7.86 -13.47 6.73
CA TYR A 211 8.13 -12.13 7.21
C TYR A 211 9.39 -11.65 6.45
N PRO A 212 9.47 -10.39 5.98
CA PRO A 212 8.35 -9.47 5.80
C PRO A 212 7.35 -10.01 4.75
N ARG A 213 6.06 -9.74 4.95
CA ARG A 213 5.01 -10.11 3.96
C ARG A 213 4.95 -9.06 2.86
N VAL A 214 5.00 -9.49 1.60
CA VAL A 214 4.82 -8.59 0.45
C VAL A 214 3.46 -7.91 0.53
N PHE A 215 2.41 -8.65 0.90
CA PHE A 215 1.08 -8.11 1.08
C PHE A 215 1.02 -6.98 2.11
N SER A 216 1.69 -7.12 3.26
CA SER A 216 1.76 -6.03 4.24
C SER A 216 2.47 -4.80 3.70
N SER A 217 3.45 -4.98 2.81
CA SER A 217 4.15 -3.87 2.15
C SER A 217 3.28 -3.21 1.08
N MET A 218 2.49 -3.97 0.33
CA MET A 218 1.47 -3.44 -0.59
C MET A 218 0.49 -2.54 0.16
N LEU A 219 -0.03 -3.00 1.31
CA LEU A 219 -0.92 -2.23 2.17
C LEU A 219 -0.23 -0.97 2.74
N SER A 220 1.03 -1.11 3.17
CA SER A 220 1.80 0.02 3.68
C SER A 220 2.06 1.07 2.60
N LEU A 221 2.21 0.67 1.33
CA LEU A 221 2.35 1.61 0.22
C LEU A 221 1.10 2.48 0.00
N LEU A 222 -0.11 1.99 0.32
CA LEU A 222 -1.33 2.83 0.28
C LEU A 222 -1.27 3.95 1.34
N GLY A 223 -0.71 3.65 2.50
CA GLY A 223 -0.56 4.57 3.63
C GLY A 223 0.71 5.41 3.61
N SER A 224 1.70 5.06 2.78
CA SER A 224 3.03 5.67 2.83
C SER A 224 3.57 6.21 1.50
N SER A 225 2.97 5.83 0.36
CA SER A 225 3.39 6.35 -0.93
C SER A 225 2.79 7.74 -1.20
N PRO A 226 3.51 8.65 -1.88
CA PRO A 226 2.90 9.84 -2.47
C PRO A 226 2.01 9.49 -3.68
N SER A 227 2.21 8.32 -4.30
CA SER A 227 1.47 7.85 -5.46
C SER A 227 0.56 6.69 -5.05
N LEU A 228 -0.73 6.96 -4.95
CA LEU A 228 -1.75 5.92 -4.89
C LEU A 228 -1.88 5.24 -6.26
N PRO A 229 -2.41 4.01 -6.32
CA PRO A 229 -2.90 3.46 -7.58
C PRO A 229 -3.87 4.44 -8.24
N ASP A 230 -3.82 4.51 -9.56
CA ASP A 230 -4.64 5.41 -10.37
C ASP A 230 -6.14 5.06 -10.35
N SER A 231 -6.49 3.81 -10.03
CA SER A 231 -7.89 3.39 -9.80
C SER A 231 -8.03 2.50 -8.56
N VAL A 232 -9.24 2.47 -8.01
CA VAL A 232 -9.64 1.55 -6.92
C VAL A 232 -9.80 0.12 -7.45
N ASP A 233 -10.26 -0.04 -8.70
CA ASP A 233 -10.43 -1.35 -9.35
C ASP A 233 -9.15 -2.18 -9.32
N ARG A 234 -7.98 -1.55 -9.49
CA ARG A 234 -6.68 -2.23 -9.40
C ARG A 234 -6.42 -2.88 -8.05
N ILE A 235 -6.85 -2.22 -6.97
CA ILE A 235 -6.76 -2.77 -5.61
C ILE A 235 -7.74 -3.92 -5.45
N MET A 236 -8.97 -3.76 -5.95
CA MET A 236 -9.99 -4.79 -5.91
C MET A 236 -9.56 -6.05 -6.65
N ASP A 237 -9.18 -5.94 -7.92
CA ASP A 237 -8.76 -7.04 -8.77
C ASP A 237 -7.63 -7.83 -8.13
N MET A 238 -6.60 -7.11 -7.63
CA MET A 238 -5.45 -7.74 -6.99
C MET A 238 -5.82 -8.42 -5.68
N HIS A 239 -6.68 -7.79 -4.87
CA HIS A 239 -7.08 -8.36 -3.60
C HIS A 239 -7.99 -9.58 -3.78
N GLU A 240 -8.99 -9.52 -4.66
CA GLU A 240 -9.83 -10.67 -5.01
C GLU A 240 -8.98 -11.83 -5.53
N TRP A 241 -8.02 -11.52 -6.42
CA TRP A 241 -7.08 -12.52 -6.91
C TRP A 241 -6.27 -13.16 -5.78
N LEU A 242 -5.75 -12.37 -4.82
CA LEU A 242 -5.03 -12.91 -3.68
C LEU A 242 -5.94 -13.73 -2.77
N GLU A 243 -7.14 -13.27 -2.48
CA GLU A 243 -8.11 -13.98 -1.64
C GLU A 243 -8.44 -15.35 -2.23
N VAL A 244 -8.74 -15.42 -3.52
CA VAL A 244 -9.07 -16.68 -4.23
C VAL A 244 -7.91 -17.67 -4.17
N HIS A 245 -6.66 -17.22 -4.30
CA HIS A 245 -5.50 -18.10 -4.48
C HIS A 245 -4.68 -18.37 -3.21
N SER A 246 -4.82 -17.54 -2.17
CA SER A 246 -4.09 -17.72 -0.90
C SER A 246 -5.00 -17.80 0.34
N GLY A 247 -6.29 -17.51 0.18
CA GLY A 247 -7.20 -17.32 1.33
C GLY A 247 -6.91 -16.06 2.12
N GLN A 248 -6.05 -15.16 1.63
CA GLN A 248 -5.71 -13.93 2.34
C GLN A 248 -6.86 -12.93 2.26
N ARG A 249 -7.62 -12.85 3.34
CA ARG A 249 -8.62 -11.82 3.55
C ARG A 249 -7.98 -10.53 4.06
N LEU A 250 -8.60 -9.40 3.75
CA LEU A 250 -8.28 -8.14 4.40
C LEU A 250 -8.84 -8.17 5.82
N VAL A 251 -7.99 -7.88 6.81
CA VAL A 251 -8.35 -7.89 8.24
C VAL A 251 -8.83 -6.51 8.70
N SER A 252 -8.72 -5.49 7.85
CA SER A 252 -9.08 -4.12 8.18
C SER A 252 -9.61 -3.39 6.94
N PRO A 253 -10.54 -2.42 7.11
CA PRO A 253 -10.97 -1.51 6.05
C PRO A 253 -9.77 -0.87 5.36
N LEU A 254 -9.74 -0.93 4.03
CA LEU A 254 -8.69 -0.30 3.23
C LEU A 254 -8.68 1.22 3.39
N ALA A 255 -9.84 1.82 3.62
CA ALA A 255 -9.95 3.25 3.89
C ALA A 255 -9.10 3.68 5.10
N SER A 256 -8.99 2.82 6.13
CA SER A 256 -8.17 3.09 7.32
C SER A 256 -6.66 3.06 7.04
N LEU A 257 -6.26 2.42 5.94
CA LEU A 257 -4.87 2.32 5.50
C LEU A 257 -4.49 3.44 4.53
N CYS A 258 -5.46 4.17 3.98
CA CYS A 258 -5.23 5.28 3.07
C CYS A 258 -4.78 6.54 3.84
N ARG A 259 -3.91 7.36 3.22
CA ARG A 259 -3.39 8.58 3.85
C ARG A 259 -4.45 9.66 4.07
N PRO A 260 -4.24 10.59 5.02
CA PRO A 260 -5.02 11.85 5.12
C PRO A 260 -4.97 12.73 3.86
N ARG A 261 -4.01 12.49 2.95
CA ARG A 261 -3.85 13.22 1.68
C ARG A 261 -4.46 12.51 0.47
N THR A 262 -5.11 11.37 0.70
CA THR A 262 -5.81 10.64 -0.36
C THR A 262 -6.93 11.53 -0.91
N PRO A 263 -7.10 11.62 -2.24
CA PRO A 263 -8.24 12.35 -2.82
C PRO A 263 -9.55 11.83 -2.24
N LEU A 264 -10.45 12.73 -1.82
CA LEU A 264 -11.69 12.34 -1.15
C LEU A 264 -12.54 11.38 -2.00
N GLN A 265 -12.58 11.60 -3.32
CA GLN A 265 -13.27 10.72 -4.28
C GLN A 265 -12.70 9.29 -4.27
N TYR A 266 -11.38 9.15 -4.10
CA TYR A 266 -10.73 7.84 -4.02
C TYR A 266 -11.10 7.13 -2.72
N LEU A 267 -11.10 7.84 -1.58
CA LEU A 267 -11.54 7.30 -0.29
C LEU A 267 -13.01 6.87 -0.32
N GLU A 268 -13.88 7.70 -0.87
CA GLU A 268 -15.30 7.41 -1.04
C GLU A 268 -15.49 6.15 -1.88
N GLN A 269 -14.77 6.03 -3.00
CA GLN A 269 -14.85 4.84 -3.85
C GLN A 269 -14.33 3.58 -3.15
N VAL A 270 -13.20 3.65 -2.41
CA VAL A 270 -12.71 2.51 -1.60
C VAL A 270 -13.75 2.06 -0.57
N LEU A 271 -14.44 3.01 0.07
CA LEU A 271 -15.48 2.69 1.04
C LEU A 271 -16.69 2.00 0.38
N ILE A 272 -17.18 2.55 -0.74
CA ILE A 272 -18.37 2.06 -1.43
C ILE A 272 -18.11 0.70 -2.09
N ASP A 273 -17.01 0.60 -2.83
CA ASP A 273 -16.77 -0.56 -3.70
C ASP A 273 -16.09 -1.72 -2.95
N ILE A 274 -15.39 -1.44 -1.84
CA ILE A 274 -14.60 -2.45 -1.13
C ILE A 274 -15.04 -2.64 0.32
N ASP A 275 -14.93 -1.60 1.16
CA ASP A 275 -15.05 -1.80 2.60
C ASP A 275 -16.50 -2.13 2.99
N ILE A 276 -17.49 -1.35 2.55
CA ILE A 276 -18.91 -1.56 2.90
C ILE A 276 -19.42 -2.96 2.51
N PRO A 277 -19.24 -3.43 1.25
CA PRO A 277 -19.68 -4.77 0.86
C PRO A 277 -19.05 -5.87 1.72
N ARG A 278 -17.77 -5.73 2.08
CA ARG A 278 -17.06 -6.72 2.88
C ARG A 278 -17.50 -6.79 4.32
N LEU A 279 -17.74 -5.63 4.93
CA LEU A 279 -18.19 -5.58 6.31
C LEU A 279 -19.56 -6.23 6.43
N ARG A 280 -20.43 -6.00 5.44
CA ARG A 280 -21.73 -6.66 5.34
C ARG A 280 -21.58 -8.18 5.22
N MET A 281 -20.67 -8.66 4.38
CA MET A 281 -20.41 -10.10 4.26
C MET A 281 -19.86 -10.69 5.56
N ALA A 282 -18.92 -10.01 6.23
CA ALA A 282 -18.33 -10.47 7.48
C ALA A 282 -19.37 -10.60 8.61
N GLU A 283 -20.26 -9.60 8.74
CA GLU A 283 -21.35 -9.62 9.72
C GLU A 283 -22.33 -10.76 9.45
N GLN A 284 -22.65 -11.03 8.17
CA GLN A 284 -23.56 -12.10 7.77
C GLN A 284 -22.97 -13.51 7.94
N GLU A 285 -21.69 -13.70 7.59
CA GLU A 285 -21.04 -15.01 7.61
C GLU A 285 -20.67 -15.46 9.02
N HIS A 286 -20.13 -14.56 9.83
CA HIS A 286 -19.47 -14.95 11.08
C HIS A 286 -20.30 -14.62 12.32
N ASN A 287 -21.38 -13.83 12.20
CA ASN A 287 -22.03 -13.15 13.34
C ASN A 287 -21.00 -12.42 14.23
N GLU A 288 -19.82 -12.12 13.68
CA GLU A 288 -18.76 -11.44 14.39
C GLU A 288 -19.03 -9.95 14.25
N ALA A 289 -19.30 -9.31 15.38
CA ALA A 289 -19.36 -7.86 15.43
C ALA A 289 -17.99 -7.33 15.00
N LEU A 290 -18.01 -6.39 14.06
CA LEU A 290 -16.80 -5.66 13.65
C LEU A 290 -16.02 -5.17 14.86
N SER A 291 -14.71 -5.20 14.77
CA SER A 291 -13.87 -4.66 15.83
C SER A 291 -14.08 -3.15 15.93
N THR A 292 -13.94 -2.62 17.14
CA THR A 292 -14.01 -1.18 17.39
C THR A 292 -12.98 -0.40 16.56
N ALA A 293 -11.85 -1.01 16.21
CA ALA A 293 -10.83 -0.38 15.38
C ALA A 293 -11.30 -0.17 13.93
N GLU A 294 -11.95 -1.18 13.35
CA GLU A 294 -12.49 -1.11 11.98
C GLU A 294 -13.62 -0.08 11.90
N ARG A 295 -14.53 -0.12 12.88
CA ARG A 295 -15.62 0.86 12.98
C ARG A 295 -15.12 2.29 13.08
N LYS A 296 -14.12 2.50 13.93
CA LYS A 296 -13.43 3.78 14.08
C LYS A 296 -12.81 4.25 12.76
N GLY A 297 -12.09 3.38 12.04
CA GLY A 297 -11.43 3.75 10.78
C GLY A 297 -12.43 4.19 9.69
N ILE A 298 -13.58 3.54 9.63
CA ILE A 298 -14.66 3.92 8.70
C ILE A 298 -15.27 5.26 9.10
N ALA A 299 -15.57 5.46 10.38
CA ALA A 299 -16.11 6.73 10.87
C ALA A 299 -15.14 7.90 10.64
N GLU A 300 -13.83 7.70 10.85
CA GLU A 300 -12.80 8.69 10.53
C GLU A 300 -12.77 9.02 9.04
N CYS A 301 -12.90 8.01 8.17
CA CYS A 301 -12.93 8.21 6.73
C CYS A 301 -14.21 8.96 6.28
N ILE A 302 -15.39 8.57 6.77
CA ILE A 302 -16.65 9.28 6.51
C ILE A 302 -16.59 10.73 6.99
N GLY A 303 -16.04 10.97 8.19
CA GLY A 303 -15.83 12.31 8.72
C GLY A 303 -14.90 13.15 7.84
N THR A 304 -13.86 12.52 7.27
CA THR A 304 -12.91 13.16 6.36
C THR A 304 -13.51 13.46 4.99
N VAL A 305 -14.25 12.52 4.40
CA VAL A 305 -14.95 12.69 3.12
C VAL A 305 -16.06 13.73 3.26
N GLY A 306 -16.77 13.72 4.38
CA GLY A 306 -17.89 14.62 4.60
C GLY A 306 -19.08 14.29 3.69
N SER A 307 -19.33 13.03 3.34
CA SER A 307 -20.48 12.65 2.49
C SER A 307 -21.63 12.14 3.37
N VAL A 308 -22.77 12.83 3.37
CA VAL A 308 -23.96 12.40 4.13
C VAL A 308 -24.55 11.16 3.48
N GLU A 309 -24.54 11.14 2.16
CA GLU A 309 -24.96 10.04 1.31
C GLU A 309 -24.17 8.77 1.65
N LEU A 310 -22.85 8.88 1.83
CA LEU A 310 -21.99 7.78 2.24
C LEU A 310 -22.31 7.29 3.65
N LEU A 311 -22.52 8.20 4.61
CA LEU A 311 -22.94 7.81 5.97
C LEU A 311 -24.30 7.09 5.93
N SER A 312 -25.27 7.63 5.19
CA SER A 312 -26.58 7.00 5.02
C SER A 312 -26.44 5.63 4.36
N LEU A 313 -25.57 5.46 3.36
CA LEU A 313 -25.29 4.17 2.74
C LEU A 313 -24.77 3.17 3.78
N VAL A 314 -23.76 3.56 4.56
CA VAL A 314 -23.17 2.74 5.64
C VAL A 314 -24.23 2.31 6.65
N LEU A 315 -25.04 3.25 7.14
CA LEU A 315 -26.12 2.98 8.09
C LEU A 315 -27.21 2.07 7.49
N ASN A 316 -27.60 2.30 6.23
CA ASN A 316 -28.58 1.49 5.52
C ASN A 316 -28.10 0.06 5.27
N HIS A 317 -26.79 -0.17 5.26
CA HIS A 317 -26.21 -1.51 5.20
C HIS A 317 -26.17 -2.23 6.54
N GLY A 318 -26.76 -1.66 7.60
CA GLY A 318 -26.86 -2.28 8.93
C GLY A 318 -25.68 -1.94 9.85
N PHE A 319 -24.76 -1.08 9.41
CA PHE A 319 -23.60 -0.74 10.19
C PHE A 319 -23.97 0.17 11.36
N ALA A 320 -24.11 -0.42 12.55
CA ALA A 320 -24.38 0.33 13.76
C ALA A 320 -23.11 1.07 14.23
N LEU A 321 -23.16 2.41 14.16
CA LEU A 321 -22.15 3.25 14.78
C LEU A 321 -22.38 3.27 16.30
N GLY A 322 -21.32 2.96 17.05
CA GLY A 322 -21.34 3.10 18.50
C GLY A 322 -21.09 4.54 18.95
N LEU A 323 -21.05 4.72 20.28
CA LEU A 323 -20.80 6.02 20.91
C LEU A 323 -19.50 6.66 20.40
N VAL A 324 -18.42 5.89 20.27
CA VAL A 324 -17.10 6.41 19.88
C VAL A 324 -17.12 6.94 18.45
N GLU A 325 -17.75 6.20 17.55
CA GLU A 325 -17.84 6.55 16.13
C GLU A 325 -18.72 7.78 15.89
N TRP A 326 -19.87 7.87 16.58
CA TRP A 326 -20.72 9.06 16.53
C TRP A 326 -20.02 10.30 17.09
N VAL A 327 -19.28 10.16 18.19
CA VAL A 327 -18.47 11.23 18.76
C VAL A 327 -17.44 11.72 17.73
N LEU A 328 -16.74 10.81 17.04
CA LEU A 328 -15.76 11.17 16.01
C LEU A 328 -16.40 11.97 14.86
N LEU A 329 -17.55 11.53 14.34
CA LEU A 329 -18.27 12.26 13.30
C LEU A 329 -18.70 13.65 13.79
N VAL A 330 -19.44 13.74 14.90
CA VAL A 330 -19.97 15.01 15.42
C VAL A 330 -18.85 16.00 15.74
N THR A 331 -17.71 15.55 16.26
CA THR A 331 -16.55 16.42 16.52
C THR A 331 -15.86 16.93 15.25
N CYS A 332 -16.00 16.24 14.11
CA CYS A 332 -15.50 16.73 12.81
C CYS A 332 -16.34 17.89 12.27
N ASP A 333 -17.67 17.79 12.34
CA ASP A 333 -18.62 18.84 11.92
C ASP A 333 -19.95 18.70 12.70
N VAL A 334 -20.06 19.47 13.79
CA VAL A 334 -21.22 19.39 14.70
C VAL A 334 -22.51 19.73 13.98
N GLN A 335 -22.53 20.76 13.14
CA GLN A 335 -23.76 21.23 12.50
C GLN A 335 -24.31 20.20 11.54
N LYS A 336 -23.42 19.56 10.78
CA LYS A 336 -23.78 18.54 9.80
C LYS A 336 -24.18 17.23 10.45
N TRP A 337 -23.28 16.65 11.26
CA TRP A 337 -23.44 15.28 11.72
C TRP A 337 -24.44 15.15 12.86
N TRP A 338 -24.68 16.21 13.64
CA TRP A 338 -25.72 16.18 14.68
C TRP A 338 -27.12 15.97 14.10
N VAL A 339 -27.42 16.60 12.95
CA VAL A 339 -28.71 16.42 12.27
C VAL A 339 -28.90 14.97 11.83
N VAL A 340 -27.85 14.35 11.26
CA VAL A 340 -27.90 12.95 10.82
C VAL A 340 -28.02 12.00 12.01
N LEU A 341 -27.29 12.28 13.10
CA LEU A 341 -27.38 11.51 14.35
C LEU A 341 -28.81 11.52 14.91
N GLN A 342 -29.45 12.68 14.99
CA GLN A 342 -30.82 12.80 15.50
C GLN A 342 -31.86 12.02 14.66
N GLN A 343 -31.57 11.80 13.38
CA GLN A 343 -32.43 11.01 12.49
C GLN A 343 -32.27 9.49 12.70
N HIS A 344 -31.09 9.02 13.14
CA HIS A 344 -30.77 7.59 13.21
C HIS A 344 -30.65 7.05 14.64
N VAL A 345 -30.49 7.91 15.64
CA VAL A 345 -30.40 7.54 17.06
C VAL A 345 -31.67 8.01 17.77
N GLU A 346 -32.60 7.10 18.05
CA GLU A 346 -33.89 7.46 18.69
C GLU A 346 -33.74 7.80 20.18
N SER A 347 -32.77 7.18 20.87
CA SER A 347 -32.56 7.33 22.31
C SER A 347 -31.96 8.70 22.65
N LYS A 348 -32.73 9.55 23.33
CA LYS A 348 -32.24 10.84 23.84
C LYS A 348 -31.04 10.69 24.77
N ASP A 349 -30.99 9.63 25.57
CA ASP A 349 -29.87 9.38 26.47
C ASP A 349 -28.59 9.09 25.69
N GLU A 350 -28.68 8.35 24.59
CA GLU A 350 -27.55 8.09 23.70
C GLU A 350 -27.10 9.36 22.96
N GLN A 351 -28.04 10.18 22.47
CA GLN A 351 -27.72 11.49 21.91
C GLN A 351 -26.99 12.38 22.93
N CYS A 352 -27.48 12.42 24.18
CA CYS A 352 -26.84 13.16 25.28
C CYS A 352 -25.43 12.64 25.58
N ASN A 353 -25.24 11.31 25.57
CA ASN A 353 -23.92 10.70 25.75
C ASN A 353 -22.94 11.11 24.64
N VAL A 354 -23.38 11.10 23.37
CA VAL A 354 -22.55 11.56 22.25
C VAL A 354 -22.18 13.04 22.41
N ALA A 355 -23.15 13.89 22.75
CA ALA A 355 -22.90 15.32 22.97
C ALA A 355 -21.91 15.56 24.12
N PHE A 356 -22.10 14.88 25.25
CA PHE A 356 -21.23 15.03 26.42
C PHE A 356 -19.81 14.52 26.16
N SER A 357 -19.67 13.34 25.54
CA SER A 357 -18.38 12.78 25.15
C SER A 357 -17.67 13.63 24.10
N GLY A 358 -18.40 14.16 23.11
CA GLY A 358 -17.85 15.07 22.11
C GLY A 358 -17.35 16.38 22.72
N PHE A 359 -18.12 16.98 23.63
CA PHE A 359 -17.69 18.16 24.39
C PHE A 359 -16.43 17.87 25.21
N TRP A 360 -16.41 16.75 25.94
CA TRP A 360 -15.25 16.34 26.73
C TRP A 360 -13.99 16.20 25.86
N HIS A 361 -14.09 15.49 24.73
CA HIS A 361 -12.97 15.34 23.79
C HIS A 361 -12.48 16.67 23.23
N ALA A 362 -13.39 17.60 22.88
CA ALA A 362 -13.04 18.92 22.38
C ALA A 362 -12.33 19.80 23.44
N THR A 363 -12.61 19.57 24.73
CA THR A 363 -11.99 20.34 25.83
C THR A 363 -10.63 19.79 26.29
N GLN A 364 -10.20 18.61 25.83
CA GLN A 364 -8.91 18.06 26.24
C GLN A 364 -7.73 18.68 25.46
N PRO A 365 -6.76 19.32 26.13
CA PRO A 365 -5.67 20.06 25.49
C PRO A 365 -4.68 19.18 24.69
N HIS A 366 -4.73 17.86 24.85
CA HIS A 366 -3.78 16.92 24.25
C HIS A 366 -4.31 16.13 23.04
N HIS A 367 -5.59 16.25 22.69
CA HIS A 367 -6.21 15.48 21.59
C HIS A 367 -6.33 16.23 20.26
N LEU A 368 -5.86 17.49 20.20
CA LEU A 368 -5.84 18.31 18.98
C LEU A 368 -4.76 18.00 17.91
N PRO A 369 -3.72 17.14 18.08
CA PRO A 369 -2.73 16.98 17.01
C PRO A 369 -3.30 16.32 15.76
N ALA A 370 -4.24 15.37 15.90
CA ALA A 370 -4.81 14.62 14.77
C ALA A 370 -5.75 15.47 13.88
N PHE A 371 -6.34 16.54 14.41
CA PHE A 371 -7.32 17.38 13.70
C PHE A 371 -6.77 18.76 13.31
N SER A 372 -5.52 19.06 13.65
CA SER A 372 -4.86 20.34 13.35
C SER A 372 -4.77 20.69 11.85
N HIS A 373 -4.88 19.70 10.96
CA HIS A 373 -4.91 19.90 9.52
C HIS A 373 -6.31 20.20 8.94
N ILE A 374 -7.38 19.88 9.67
CA ILE A 374 -8.78 20.05 9.24
C ILE A 374 -9.32 21.40 9.77
N TRP A 375 -8.85 21.83 10.94
CA TRP A 375 -9.20 23.12 11.51
C TRP A 375 -8.30 24.26 10.99
N LYS A 376 -8.70 24.90 9.88
CA LYS A 376 -8.26 26.27 9.58
C LYS A 376 -9.28 27.25 10.19
N PRO A 377 -8.98 27.95 11.29
CA PRO A 377 -9.87 28.98 11.79
C PRO A 377 -10.03 30.04 10.69
N HIS A 378 -11.26 30.27 10.24
CA HIS A 378 -11.60 31.46 9.47
C HIS A 378 -11.39 32.67 10.38
N SER A 379 -10.22 33.29 10.26
CA SER A 379 -9.87 34.50 11.01
C SER A 379 -10.61 35.69 10.42
N HIS A 380 -11.83 35.93 10.88
CA HIS A 380 -12.36 37.29 10.88
C HIS A 380 -11.52 38.12 11.85
N SER A 381 -10.64 38.95 11.29
CA SER A 381 -9.86 39.95 12.02
C SER A 381 -10.81 40.95 12.68
N ILE A 382 -11.07 40.76 13.97
CA ILE A 382 -11.68 41.79 14.81
C ILE A 382 -10.52 42.59 15.41
N ARG A 383 -10.34 43.84 14.94
CA ARG A 383 -9.46 44.82 15.58
C ARG A 383 -10.06 45.22 16.93
N PRO A 384 -9.26 45.36 18.01
CA PRO A 384 -9.78 45.81 19.28
C PRO A 384 -9.98 47.34 19.26
N CYS A 385 -11.23 47.78 19.32
CA CYS A 385 -11.56 49.14 19.75
C CYS A 385 -11.60 49.17 21.27
N THR A 386 -10.67 49.90 21.87
CA THR A 386 -10.72 50.31 23.28
C THR A 386 -11.82 51.36 23.46
N HIS A 387 -12.92 51.02 24.12
CA HIS A 387 -13.60 51.91 25.06
C HIS A 387 -14.56 51.11 25.93
N ALA A 388 -14.49 51.38 27.23
CA ALA A 388 -15.27 50.76 28.28
C ALA A 388 -16.75 51.19 28.27
N SER A 389 -17.56 50.35 28.92
CA SER A 389 -18.95 50.58 29.39
C SER A 389 -20.07 50.21 28.42
N CYS A 390 -20.57 48.98 28.56
CA CYS A 390 -21.99 48.69 28.81
C CYS A 390 -22.17 47.19 29.07
N VAL A 391 -22.74 46.87 30.22
CA VAL A 391 -23.14 45.52 30.63
C VAL A 391 -24.31 45.07 29.77
N ALA A 392 -24.14 43.98 29.02
CA ALA A 392 -25.23 43.19 28.47
C ALA A 392 -24.90 41.71 28.71
N SER A 393 -25.76 41.06 29.48
CA SER A 393 -25.67 39.65 29.87
C SER A 393 -25.73 38.72 28.65
N PRO A 394 -25.09 37.53 28.70
CA PRO A 394 -25.29 36.49 27.69
C PRO A 394 -26.72 35.92 27.77
N PRO A 395 -27.27 35.38 26.66
CA PRO A 395 -28.60 34.79 26.66
C PRO A 395 -28.62 33.55 27.55
N SER A 396 -29.50 33.58 28.55
CA SER A 396 -29.86 32.44 29.39
C SER A 396 -30.61 31.40 28.58
N PHE A 397 -30.07 30.18 28.50
CA PHE A 397 -30.86 29.01 28.12
C PHE A 397 -31.84 28.68 29.25
N SER A 398 -33.14 28.76 28.95
CA SER A 398 -34.21 28.34 29.85
C SER A 398 -34.42 26.83 29.72
N LEU A 399 -34.01 26.08 30.75
CA LEU A 399 -34.49 24.72 31.02
C LEU A 399 -35.64 24.83 32.02
N SER A 400 -36.85 25.14 31.55
CA SER A 400 -38.07 25.01 32.35
C SER A 400 -38.88 23.82 31.84
N GLY A 401 -38.85 22.71 32.59
CA GLY A 401 -39.74 21.57 32.31
C GLY A 401 -39.17 20.21 32.68
N MET A 402 -38.71 20.02 33.91
CA MET A 402 -38.56 18.69 34.52
C MET A 402 -39.04 18.76 35.97
N PRO A 403 -39.98 17.90 36.41
CA PRO A 403 -40.43 17.87 37.79
C PRO A 403 -39.38 17.18 38.68
N GLU A 404 -39.05 17.84 39.79
CA GLU A 404 -38.34 17.24 40.91
C GLU A 404 -39.18 16.12 41.52
N THR A 405 -38.64 14.90 41.58
CA THR A 405 -38.45 14.11 42.81
C THR A 405 -38.19 12.65 42.44
N HIS A 406 -36.96 12.18 42.65
CA HIS A 406 -36.67 10.95 43.40
C HIS A 406 -35.15 10.88 43.59
N ARG A 407 -34.71 11.01 44.84
CA ARG A 407 -33.35 10.72 45.27
C ARG A 407 -33.10 9.21 45.13
N CYS A 408 -32.13 8.82 44.31
CA CYS A 408 -31.49 7.51 44.38
C CYS A 408 -30.05 7.69 44.86
N PRO A 409 -29.62 7.00 45.94
CA PRO A 409 -28.21 6.87 46.27
C PRO A 409 -27.66 5.63 45.53
N PHE A 410 -26.63 5.79 44.70
CA PHE A 410 -25.83 4.65 44.27
C PHE A 410 -24.40 4.82 44.79
N THR A 411 -24.13 4.07 45.85
CA THR A 411 -22.80 3.64 46.25
C THR A 411 -22.26 2.63 45.24
N SER A 412 -21.02 2.86 44.84
CA SER A 412 -20.15 1.96 44.10
C SER A 412 -20.02 0.59 44.79
N SER A 413 -20.47 -0.47 44.12
CA SER A 413 -19.93 -1.83 44.30
C SER A 413 -20.39 -2.71 43.14
N ILE A 414 -19.51 -2.99 42.18
CA ILE A 414 -19.68 -4.14 41.28
C ILE A 414 -18.66 -5.17 41.73
N ALA A 415 -19.18 -6.16 42.46
CA ALA A 415 -18.51 -7.39 42.77
C ALA A 415 -18.56 -8.32 41.54
N PHE A 416 -17.40 -8.85 41.16
CA PHE A 416 -17.30 -9.95 40.20
C PHE A 416 -18.00 -11.19 40.78
N THR A 417 -19.08 -11.62 40.14
CA THR A 417 -19.70 -12.93 40.43
C THR A 417 -19.39 -13.86 39.26
N ARG A 418 -18.50 -14.83 39.50
CA ARG A 418 -18.29 -15.99 38.61
C ARG A 418 -19.55 -16.83 38.58
N LEU A 419 -20.23 -16.90 37.44
CA LEU A 419 -21.21 -17.95 37.19
C LEU A 419 -20.49 -19.20 36.71
N ALA A 420 -20.72 -20.29 37.44
CA ALA A 420 -20.28 -21.63 37.12
C ALA A 420 -20.98 -22.13 35.85
N SER A 421 -20.20 -22.70 34.94
CA SER A 421 -20.66 -23.37 33.73
C SER A 421 -21.14 -24.79 34.06
N PRO A 422 -22.27 -25.29 33.53
CA PRO A 422 -22.71 -26.65 33.75
C PRO A 422 -21.99 -27.63 32.82
N ASN A 423 -21.61 -28.75 33.42
CA ASN A 423 -21.01 -29.95 32.83
C ASN A 423 -21.56 -30.33 31.44
N SER A 424 -20.68 -30.36 30.44
CA SER A 424 -20.88 -31.13 29.20
C SER A 424 -20.16 -32.47 29.32
N HIS A 425 -20.94 -33.55 29.30
CA HIS A 425 -20.49 -34.93 29.28
C HIS A 425 -19.53 -35.21 28.10
N ARG A 426 -18.36 -35.80 28.40
CA ARG A 426 -17.52 -36.49 27.42
C ARG A 426 -18.14 -37.86 27.11
N LEU A 427 -18.47 -38.08 25.85
CA LEU A 427 -18.65 -39.42 25.28
C LEU A 427 -17.30 -39.87 24.71
N SER A 428 -16.83 -41.03 25.15
CA SER A 428 -15.67 -41.73 24.62
C SER A 428 -15.96 -42.27 23.20
N PRO A 429 -14.97 -42.35 22.31
CA PRO A 429 -15.13 -43.04 21.03
C PRO A 429 -15.05 -44.56 21.23
N PRO A 430 -15.74 -45.37 20.40
CA PRO A 430 -15.56 -46.81 20.43
C PRO A 430 -14.25 -47.19 19.76
N SER A 431 -13.57 -48.14 20.37
CA SER A 431 -12.43 -48.87 19.84
C SER A 431 -12.87 -49.91 18.82
N SER A 432 -12.37 -49.79 17.59
CA SER A 432 -12.08 -50.90 16.65
C SER A 432 -11.16 -50.40 15.54
#